data_AF-A0A7V6W726-F1
#
_entry.id   AF-A0A7V6W726-F1
#
_cell.length_a   1.000
_cell.length_b   1.000
_cell.length_c   1.000
_cell.angle_alpha   90.00
_cell.angle_beta   90.00
_cell.angle_gamma   90.00
#
_symmetry.space_group_name_H-M   'P 1'
#
loop_
_entity.id
_entity.type
_entity.pdbx_description
1 polymer ?
#
loop_
_entity_poly.entity_id
_entity_poly.type
_entity_poly.pdbx_seq_one_letter_code
_entity_poly.pdbx_strand_id
1 'polypeptide(L)' 'MKNLKEDKEMTRLLLNSIEGFSVSYELSNIKNIEHGKAKKFYDKSDCERNGLKLSDSVIKINFISGDTASFCDNWRISFD' A
#
# COMPACT_ATOMS: atom_id res chain seq x y z
N MET A 1 27.22 18.26 25.11
CA MET A 1 27.14 17.75 23.72
C MET A 1 25.75 17.17 23.50
N LYS A 2 24.93 17.77 22.62
CA LYS A 2 23.64 17.19 22.22
C LYS A 2 23.93 16.07 21.24
N ASN A 3 23.60 14.83 21.60
CA ASN A 3 23.48 13.75 20.64
C ASN A 3 22.25 14.05 19.78
N LEU A 4 22.45 14.70 18.63
CA LEU A 4 21.46 14.72 17.56
C LEU A 4 21.52 13.32 16.95
N LYS A 5 20.57 12.46 17.33
CA LYS A 5 20.20 11.35 16.45
C LYS A 5 19.77 12.00 15.14
N GLU A 6 20.48 11.74 14.06
CA GLU A 6 19.97 12.05 12.73
C GLU A 6 18.61 11.36 12.62
N ASP A 7 17.53 12.15 12.51
CA ASP A 7 16.25 11.65 12.07
C ASP A 7 16.46 11.22 10.62
N LYS A 8 16.76 9.93 10.43
CA LYS A 8 16.88 9.34 9.11
C LYS A 8 15.52 9.53 8.43
N GLU A 9 15.47 10.40 7.44
CA GLU A 9 14.25 10.69 6.70
C GLU A 9 13.78 9.40 6.02
N MET A 10 12.53 9.00 6.28
CA MET A 10 11.93 7.87 5.60
C MET A 10 11.71 8.26 4.14
N THR A 11 12.19 7.43 3.22
CA THR A 11 12.17 7.74 1.79
C THR A 11 11.31 6.79 0.99
N ARG A 12 11.02 5.59 1.51
CA ARG A 12 10.22 4.59 0.78
C ARG A 12 9.12 3.99 1.63
N LEU A 13 8.07 3.59 0.92
CA LEU A 13 7.06 2.66 1.38
C LEU A 13 7.52 1.25 1.00
N LEU A 14 7.47 0.34 1.96
CA LEU A 14 7.70 -1.09 1.75
C LEU A 14 6.38 -1.85 1.97
N LEU A 15 6.06 -2.75 1.05
CA LEU A 15 5.00 -3.74 1.26
C LEU A 15 5.60 -5.14 1.21
N ASN A 16 5.32 -5.93 2.24
CA ASN A 16 5.76 -7.32 2.33
C ASN A 16 4.56 -8.24 2.46
N SER A 17 4.49 -9.27 1.62
CA SER A 17 3.45 -10.29 1.71
C SER A 17 3.84 -11.39 2.70
N ILE A 18 2.84 -12.09 3.23
CA ILE A 18 3.03 -13.30 4.06
C ILE A 18 3.76 -14.40 3.27
N GLU A 19 3.65 -14.40 1.94
CA GLU A 19 4.28 -15.36 1.03
C GLU A 19 5.74 -15.01 0.71
N GLY A 20 6.28 -13.92 1.27
CA GLY A 20 7.68 -13.52 1.09
C GLY A 20 7.93 -12.63 -0.14
N PHE A 21 6.89 -12.13 -0.80
CA PHE A 21 7.04 -11.11 -1.84
C PHE A 21 7.26 -9.73 -1.22
N SER A 22 8.05 -8.89 -1.88
CA SER A 22 8.33 -7.54 -1.43
C SER A 22 8.28 -6.57 -2.61
N VAL A 23 7.65 -5.42 -2.39
CA VAL A 23 7.67 -4.29 -3.32
C VAL A 23 7.96 -3.00 -2.56
N SER A 24 8.61 -2.05 -3.24
CA SER A 24 8.94 -0.76 -2.65
C SER A 24 8.65 0.40 -3.61
N TYR A 25 8.19 1.51 -3.04
CA TYR A 25 7.87 2.73 -3.77
C TYR A 25 8.48 3.93 -3.05
N GLU A 26 9.05 4.86 -3.80
CA GLU A 26 9.49 6.14 -3.21
C GLU A 26 8.28 6.94 -2.71
N LEU A 27 8.37 7.46 -1.49
CA LEU A 27 7.28 8.26 -0.89
C LEU A 27 7.01 9.53 -1.69
N SER A 28 8.05 10.08 -2.34
CA SER A 28 7.94 11.23 -3.26
C SER A 28 6.97 11.00 -4.41
N ASN A 29 6.69 9.74 -4.77
CA ASN A 29 5.79 9.38 -5.87
C ASN A 29 4.36 9.04 -5.39
N ILE A 30 4.12 8.97 -4.08
CA ILE A 30 2.84 8.55 -3.51
C ILE A 30 1.99 9.79 -3.19
N LYS A 31 0.78 9.82 -3.74
CA LYS A 31 -0.20 10.87 -3.44
C LYS A 31 -0.93 10.59 -2.12
N ASN A 32 -1.40 9.36 -1.93
CA ASN A 32 -2.00 8.91 -0.69
C ASN A 32 -2.06 7.37 -0.62
N ILE A 33 -2.32 6.86 0.59
CA ILE A 33 -2.54 5.45 0.89
C ILE A 33 -3.88 5.35 1.62
N GLU A 34 -4.74 4.46 1.17
CA GLU A 34 -6.04 4.18 1.79
C GLU A 34 -6.14 2.71 2.17
N HIS A 35 -6.73 2.43 3.33
CA HIS A 35 -7.15 1.09 3.71
C HIS A 35 -8.67 1.03 3.81
N GLY A 36 -9.26 -0.06 3.34
CA GLY A 36 -10.70 -0.22 3.35
C GLY A 36 -11.15 -1.59 2.86
N LYS A 37 -12.46 -1.77 2.79
CA LYS A 37 -13.05 -2.96 2.17
C LYS A 37 -13.06 -2.82 0.65
N ALA A 38 -12.92 -3.91 -0.09
CA ALA A 38 -12.87 -3.91 -1.55
C ALA A 38 -14.05 -3.14 -2.19
N LYS A 39 -15.26 -3.27 -1.62
CA LYS A 39 -16.46 -2.53 -2.07
C LYS A 39 -16.36 -0.99 -2.01
N LYS A 40 -15.39 -0.44 -1.27
CA LYS A 40 -15.12 1.00 -1.23
C LYS A 40 -14.42 1.47 -2.51
N PHE A 41 -13.64 0.59 -3.14
CA PHE A 41 -12.71 0.95 -4.19
C PHE A 41 -13.07 0.35 -5.55
N TYR A 42 -13.79 -0.77 -5.55
CA TYR A 42 -14.08 -1.57 -6.73
C TYR A 42 -15.54 -2.00 -6.75
N ASP A 43 -16.06 -2.18 -7.96
CA ASP A 43 -17.37 -2.79 -8.11
C ASP A 43 -17.31 -4.31 -7.91
N LYS A 44 -18.48 -4.96 -7.93
CA LYS A 44 -18.60 -6.40 -7.73
C LYS A 44 -17.91 -7.20 -8.85
N SER A 45 -18.02 -6.74 -10.10
CA SER A 45 -17.45 -7.42 -11.27
C SER A 45 -15.92 -7.41 -11.21
N ASP A 46 -15.33 -6.28 -10.85
CA ASP A 46 -13.89 -6.12 -10.61
C ASP A 46 -13.40 -7.06 -9.51
N CYS A 47 -14.14 -7.13 -8.40
CA CYS A 47 -13.77 -8.01 -7.30
C CYS A 47 -13.81 -9.49 -7.74
N GLU A 48 -14.90 -9.93 -8.36
CA GLU A 48 -15.07 -11.33 -8.78
C GLU A 48 -14.03 -11.77 -9.82
N ARG A 49 -13.71 -10.91 -10.79
CA ARG A 49 -12.66 -11.19 -11.79
C ARG A 49 -11.27 -11.36 -11.18
N ASN A 50 -11.02 -10.75 -10.02
CA ASN A 50 -9.73 -10.81 -9.31
C ASN A 50 -9.77 -11.75 -8.09
N GLY A 51 -10.82 -12.57 -7.94
CA GLY A 51 -10.94 -13.51 -6.83
C GLY A 51 -11.18 -12.87 -5.45
N LEU A 52 -11.65 -11.62 -5.42
CA LEU A 52 -11.92 -10.86 -4.20
C LEU A 52 -13.40 -10.91 -3.82
N LYS A 53 -13.66 -10.91 -2.52
CA LYS A 53 -14.98 -10.61 -1.96
C LYS A 53 -15.07 -9.12 -1.67
N LEU A 54 -16.27 -8.57 -1.76
CA LEU A 54 -16.58 -7.17 -1.41
C LEU A 54 -16.19 -6.79 0.04
N SER A 55 -16.11 -7.78 0.93
CA SER A 55 -15.73 -7.66 2.33
C SER A 55 -14.23 -7.73 2.60
N ASP A 56 -13.41 -8.07 1.59
CA ASP A 56 -11.98 -8.27 1.75
C ASP A 56 -11.28 -6.95 2.01
N SER A 57 -10.20 -7.00 2.79
CA SER A 57 -9.42 -5.82 3.12
C SER A 57 -8.45 -5.51 2.00
N VAL A 58 -8.37 -4.24 1.61
CA VAL A 58 -7.51 -3.76 0.54
C VAL A 58 -6.76 -2.53 1.02
N ILE A 59 -5.46 -2.51 0.74
CA ILE A 59 -4.59 -1.35 0.77
C ILE A 59 -4.54 -0.82 -0.67
N LYS A 60 -4.92 0.45 -0.86
CA LYS A 60 -4.86 1.14 -2.15
C LYS A 60 -3.83 2.25 -2.07
N ILE A 61 -2.92 2.29 -3.03
CA ILE A 61 -1.88 3.31 -3.15
C ILE A 61 -2.14 4.08 -4.44
N ASN A 62 -2.41 5.37 -4.30
CA ASN A 62 -2.59 6.26 -5.45
C ASN A 62 -1.28 7.04 -5.65
N PHE A 63 -0.73 6.96 -6.86
CA PHE A 63 0.51 7.65 -7.22
C PHE A 63 0.23 9.04 -7.79
N ILE A 64 1.24 9.92 -7.74
CA ILE A 64 1.15 11.26 -8.32
C ILE A 64 0.95 11.19 -9.84
N SER A 65 1.47 10.14 -10.51
CA SER A 65 1.26 9.88 -11.94
C SER A 65 -0.21 9.65 -12.32
N GLY A 66 -1.07 9.33 -11.36
CA GLY A 66 -2.45 8.88 -11.59
C GLY A 66 -2.62 7.37 -11.55
N ASP A 67 -1.52 6.61 -11.55
CA ASP A 67 -1.56 5.16 -11.42
C ASP A 67 -2.03 4.72 -10.03
N THR A 68 -2.46 3.46 -9.94
CA THR A 68 -2.91 2.85 -8.68
C THR A 68 -2.33 1.45 -8.54
N ALA A 69 -1.82 1.14 -7.35
CA ALA A 69 -1.51 -0.23 -6.93
C ALA A 69 -2.41 -0.63 -5.75
N SER A 70 -2.82 -1.89 -5.73
CA SER A 70 -3.68 -2.42 -4.67
C SER A 70 -3.20 -3.77 -4.17
N PHE A 71 -3.28 -3.94 -2.86
CA PHE A 71 -2.75 -5.09 -2.14
C PHE A 71 -3.79 -5.62 -1.17
N CYS A 72 -3.93 -6.95 -1.10
CA CYS A 72 -4.89 -7.61 -0.20
C CYS A 72 -4.36 -7.70 1.23
N ASP A 73 -5.14 -8.30 2.12
CA ASP A 73 -4.86 -8.41 3.55
C ASP A 73 -3.63 -9.26 3.92
N ASN A 74 -3.06 -10.00 2.97
CA ASN A 74 -1.79 -10.70 3.14
C ASN A 74 -0.56 -9.79 3.04
N TRP A 75 -0.72 -8.47 2.84
CA TRP A 75 0.38 -7.51 2.77
C TRP A 75 0.48 -6.61 4.02
N ARG A 76 1.71 -6.29 4.40
CA ARG A 76 2.04 -5.39 5.52
C ARG A 76 2.84 -4.20 5.04
N ILE A 77 2.47 -3.01 5.51
CA ILE A 77 3.17 -1.75 5.24
C ILE A 77 4.26 -1.50 6.29
N SER A 78 5.43 -1.05 5.84
CA SER A 78 6.47 -0.41 6.65
C SER A 78 7.11 0.75 5.87
N PHE A 79 7.96 1.53 6.55
CA PHE A 79 8.65 2.68 5.98
C PHE A 79 10.15 2.60 6.33
N ASP A 80 11.03 3.00 5.40
CA ASP A 80 12.49 2.92 5.55
C ASP A 80 13.26 4.17 5.12
#